data_AF-A0A8X6R6E3-F1
#
_entry.id   AF-A0A8X6R6E3-F1
#
_cell.length_a   1.000
_cell.length_b   1.000
_cell.length_c   1.000
_cell.angle_alpha   90.00
_cell.angle_beta   90.00
_cell.angle_gamma   90.00
#
_symmetry.space_group_name_H-M   'P 1'
#
loop_
_entity.id
_entity.type
_entity.pdbx_description
1 polymer ?
#
loop_
_entity_poly.entity_id
_entity_poly.type
_entity_poly.pdbx_seq_one_letter_code
_entity_poly.pdbx_strand_id
1 'polypeptide(L)'
;MKWSQSTKYLGLTLDKKLTWKQHIIQTRDKFRRAQRAIFPLIGRNSELNLYNKLLLYTAVLRPILTYGSPVWGYAANSNIKILEVAQNSLIRNIVKANRYARNMPPTNHNSAIQTIQDFTAETVCKKISDSVATPPCHVRPTNQDTHSQAGPPT
;
A
#
# COMPACT_ATOMS: atom_id res chain seq x y z
N MET A 1 12.03 -29.75 -13.59
CA MET A 1 11.67 -28.38 -13.17
C MET A 1 10.99 -28.45 -11.81
N LYS A 2 11.41 -27.64 -10.82
CA LYS A 2 10.84 -27.68 -9.45
C LYS A 2 9.74 -26.63 -9.34
N TRP A 3 8.50 -27.06 -9.16
CA TRP A 3 7.36 -26.16 -8.95
C TRP A 3 7.49 -25.43 -7.62
N SER A 4 7.56 -24.09 -7.67
CA SER A 4 7.54 -23.23 -6.47
C SER A 4 6.10 -22.82 -6.15
N GLN A 5 5.74 -22.81 -4.88
CA GLN A 5 4.42 -22.38 -4.41
C GLN A 5 4.29 -20.85 -4.29
N SER A 6 5.42 -20.13 -4.42
CA SER A 6 5.46 -18.67 -4.45
C SER A 6 6.41 -18.14 -5.53
N THR A 7 6.00 -17.02 -6.14
CA THR A 7 6.70 -16.35 -7.25
C THR A 7 6.89 -14.88 -6.91
N LYS A 8 8.06 -14.30 -7.24
CA LYS A 8 8.32 -12.88 -7.06
C LYS A 8 7.97 -12.11 -8.33
N TYR A 9 7.20 -11.03 -8.19
CA TYR A 9 6.84 -10.12 -9.28
C TYR A 9 6.82 -8.68 -8.76
N LEU A 10 7.54 -7.76 -9.41
CA LEU A 10 7.63 -6.34 -9.00
C LEU A 10 8.02 -6.14 -7.52
N GLY A 11 8.81 -7.05 -6.95
CA GLY A 11 9.18 -7.02 -5.52
C GLY A 11 8.09 -7.49 -4.55
N LEU A 12 6.93 -7.93 -5.07
CA LEU A 12 5.86 -8.60 -4.35
C LEU A 12 6.06 -10.12 -4.41
N THR A 13 5.61 -10.83 -3.37
CA THR A 13 5.64 -12.30 -3.33
C THR A 13 4.22 -12.81 -3.50
N LEU A 14 3.95 -13.42 -4.64
CA LEU A 14 2.67 -14.00 -5.01
C LEU A 14 2.62 -15.46 -4.55
N ASP A 15 1.67 -15.79 -3.68
CA ASP A 15 1.38 -17.17 -3.31
C ASP A 15 0.34 -17.76 -4.27
N LYS A 16 0.41 -19.07 -4.56
CA LYS A 16 -0.56 -19.77 -5.45
C LYS A 16 -2.03 -19.51 -5.10
N LYS A 17 -2.33 -19.33 -3.80
CA LYS A 17 -3.68 -19.09 -3.27
C LYS A 17 -4.02 -17.61 -3.06
N LEU A 18 -3.12 -16.69 -3.45
CA LEU A 18 -3.25 -15.23 -3.24
C LEU A 18 -3.64 -14.87 -1.79
N THR A 19 -3.14 -15.62 -0.81
CA THR A 19 -3.39 -15.35 0.62
C THR A 19 -2.53 -14.21 1.16
N TRP A 20 -1.48 -13.83 0.43
CA TRP A 20 -0.53 -12.74 0.73
C TRP A 20 0.21 -12.87 2.06
N LYS A 21 0.09 -14.01 2.76
CA LYS A 21 0.66 -14.21 4.10
C LYS A 21 2.17 -14.08 4.08
N GLN A 22 2.84 -14.74 3.12
CA GLN A 22 4.29 -14.67 3.00
C GLN A 22 4.76 -13.24 2.70
N HIS A 23 4.06 -12.55 1.79
CA HIS A 23 4.36 -11.16 1.45
C HIS A 23 4.20 -10.22 2.64
N ILE A 24 3.10 -10.33 3.40
CA ILE A 24 2.82 -9.48 4.56
C ILE A 24 3.88 -9.65 5.66
N ILE A 25 4.33 -10.88 5.92
CA ILE A 25 5.41 -11.13 6.88
C ILE A 25 6.72 -10.47 6.40
N GLN A 26 7.05 -10.60 5.11
CA GLN A 26 8.24 -9.95 4.53
C GLN A 26 8.14 -8.42 4.62
N THR A 27 6.99 -7.84 4.34
CA THR A 27 6.73 -6.40 4.43
C THR A 27 6.82 -5.92 5.88
N ARG A 28 6.27 -6.66 6.84
CA ARG A 28 6.44 -6.39 8.28
C ARG A 28 7.92 -6.36 8.67
N ASP A 29 8.71 -7.31 8.19
CA ASP A 29 10.12 -7.39 8.55
C ASP A 29 10.95 -6.28 7.91
N LYS A 30 10.66 -5.92 6.65
CA LYS A 30 11.23 -4.73 6.01
C LYS A 30 10.89 -3.46 6.81
N PHE A 31 9.62 -3.29 7.17
CA PHE A 31 9.15 -2.18 7.98
C PHE A 31 9.88 -2.13 9.34
N ARG A 32 9.99 -3.26 10.05
CA ARG A 32 10.68 -3.33 11.35
C ARG A 32 12.17 -3.00 11.25
N ARG A 33 12.83 -3.42 10.17
CA ARG A 33 14.25 -3.08 9.91
C ARG A 33 14.42 -1.58 9.71
N ALA A 34 13.60 -0.98 8.84
CA ALA A 34 13.61 0.47 8.62
C ALA A 34 13.29 1.23 9.91
N GLN A 35 12.27 0.80 10.64
CA GLN A 35 11.90 1.35 11.95
C GLN A 35 13.08 1.34 12.93
N ARG A 36 13.81 0.22 13.03
CA ARG A 36 14.98 0.14 13.94
C ARG A 36 16.08 1.10 13.53
N ALA A 37 16.32 1.27 12.23
CA ALA A 37 17.34 2.19 11.73
C ALA A 37 17.04 3.64 12.12
N ILE A 38 15.78 4.07 12.05
CA ILE A 38 15.40 5.44 12.40
C ILE A 38 15.00 5.62 13.88
N PHE A 39 14.91 4.52 14.64
CA PHE A 39 14.42 4.52 16.02
C PHE A 39 15.12 5.53 16.96
N PRO A 40 16.45 5.75 16.87
CA PRO A 40 17.13 6.76 17.69
C PRO A 40 16.56 8.18 17.50
N LEU A 41 16.09 8.51 16.29
CA LEU A 41 15.55 9.83 15.95
C LEU A 41 14.08 9.97 16.32
N ILE A 42 13.27 8.93 16.12
CA ILE A 42 11.82 8.99 16.40
C ILE A 42 11.44 8.50 17.79
N GLY A 43 12.41 8.02 18.57
CA GLY A 43 12.20 7.42 19.88
C GLY A 43 11.59 8.36 20.93
N ARG A 44 11.14 7.75 22.04
CA ARG A 44 10.53 8.46 23.17
C ARG A 44 11.47 9.48 23.80
N ASN A 45 12.77 9.17 23.79
CA ASN A 45 13.83 9.97 24.40
C ASN A 45 14.50 10.95 23.42
N SER A 46 14.02 11.01 22.17
CA SER A 46 14.53 11.99 21.20
C SER A 46 13.92 13.37 21.46
N GLU A 47 14.76 14.41 21.41
CA GLU A 47 14.42 15.84 21.56
C GLU A 47 13.63 16.41 20.37
N LEU A 48 13.43 15.63 19.30
CA LEU A 48 12.68 16.07 18.12
C LEU A 48 11.20 16.36 18.45
N ASN A 49 10.67 17.45 17.88
CA ASN A 49 9.25 17.80 17.95
C ASN A 49 8.39 16.67 17.34
N LEU A 50 7.19 16.47 17.89
CA LEU A 50 6.21 15.48 17.42
C LEU A 50 5.93 15.61 15.92
N TYR A 51 5.78 16.84 15.43
CA TYR A 51 5.57 17.12 14.00
C TYR A 51 6.70 16.56 13.13
N ASN A 52 7.96 16.80 13.50
CA ASN A 52 9.13 16.31 12.76
C ASN A 52 9.23 14.78 12.82
N LYS A 53 8.89 14.16 13.96
CA LYS A 53 8.83 12.70 14.09
C LYS A 53 7.76 12.09 13.17
N LEU A 54 6.60 12.73 13.07
CA LEU A 54 5.53 12.32 12.15
C LEU A 54 5.95 12.49 10.69
N LEU A 55 6.60 13.60 10.36
CA LEU A 55 7.14 13.84 9.02
C LEU A 55 8.11 12.73 8.59
N LEU A 56 9.05 12.36 9.47
CA LEU A 56 9.99 11.24 9.22
C LEU A 56 9.25 9.91 9.02
N TYR A 57 8.22 9.64 9.83
CA TYR A 57 7.39 8.46 9.66
C TYR A 57 6.69 8.44 8.29
N THR A 58 6.06 9.55 7.90
CA THR A 58 5.36 9.66 6.61
C THR A 58 6.31 9.55 5.43
N ALA A 59 7.51 10.11 5.51
CA ALA A 59 8.49 10.09 4.43
C ALA A 59 9.14 8.72 4.23
N VAL A 60 9.52 8.02 5.32
CA VAL A 60 10.35 6.81 5.23
C VAL A 60 9.55 5.53 5.43
N LEU A 61 8.69 5.49 6.45
CA LEU A 61 8.04 4.24 6.87
C LEU A 61 6.72 3.99 6.15
N ARG A 62 5.93 5.04 5.90
CA ARG A 62 4.66 4.95 5.17
C ARG A 62 4.80 4.30 3.78
N PRO A 63 5.75 4.67 2.91
CA PRO A 63 5.85 4.06 1.57
C PRO A 63 6.10 2.54 1.60
N ILE A 64 6.78 2.02 2.62
CA ILE A 64 7.02 0.57 2.77
C ILE A 64 5.71 -0.20 2.90
N LEU A 65 4.73 0.38 3.60
CA LEU A 65 3.41 -0.20 3.77
C LEU A 65 2.52 0.14 2.57
N THR A 66 2.48 1.40 2.15
CA THR A 66 1.62 1.89 1.07
C THR A 66 1.91 1.24 -0.29
N TYR A 67 3.16 0.89 -0.62
CA TYR A 67 3.51 0.36 -1.94
C TYR A 67 2.72 -0.90 -2.34
N GLY A 68 2.57 -1.86 -1.40
CA GLY A 68 1.84 -3.11 -1.66
C GLY A 68 0.35 -3.05 -1.35
N SER A 69 -0.13 -1.96 -0.74
CA SER A 69 -1.50 -1.81 -0.24
C SER A 69 -2.60 -2.17 -1.25
N PRO A 70 -2.56 -1.72 -2.52
CA PRO A 70 -3.60 -2.06 -3.49
C PRO A 70 -3.72 -3.57 -3.77
N VAL A 71 -2.65 -4.32 -3.53
CA VAL A 71 -2.57 -5.75 -3.87
C VAL A 71 -3.03 -6.60 -2.69
N TRP A 72 -2.50 -6.33 -1.49
CA TRP A 72 -2.87 -7.08 -0.29
C TRP A 72 -4.00 -6.44 0.52
N GLY A 73 -4.53 -5.28 0.11
CA GLY A 73 -5.65 -4.60 0.77
C GLY A 73 -6.93 -5.44 0.79
N TYR A 74 -7.05 -6.40 -0.13
CA TYR A 74 -8.12 -7.40 -0.19
C TYR A 74 -7.80 -8.70 0.56
N ALA A 75 -6.64 -8.80 1.21
CA ALA A 75 -6.26 -9.98 1.98
C ALA A 75 -7.13 -10.13 3.24
N ALA A 76 -7.08 -11.32 3.85
CA ALA A 76 -7.79 -11.58 5.10
C ALA A 76 -7.43 -10.53 6.17
N ASN A 77 -8.44 -10.02 6.88
CA ASN A 77 -8.30 -9.02 7.95
C ASN A 77 -7.26 -9.43 9.02
N SER A 78 -7.14 -10.72 9.30
CA SER A 78 -6.13 -11.27 10.21
C SER A 78 -4.70 -10.98 9.77
N ASN A 79 -4.42 -10.98 8.47
CA ASN A 79 -3.11 -10.66 7.92
C ASN A 79 -2.87 -9.15 7.93
N ILE A 80 -3.87 -8.34 7.56
CA ILE A 80 -3.78 -6.87 7.60
C ILE A 80 -3.47 -6.39 9.03
N LYS A 81 -4.14 -6.98 10.03
CA LYS A 81 -3.93 -6.69 11.46
C LYS A 81 -2.48 -6.83 11.91
N ILE A 82 -1.68 -7.70 11.28
CA ILE A 82 -0.26 -7.85 11.60
C ILE A 82 0.51 -6.57 11.30
N LEU A 83 0.21 -5.92 10.18
CA LEU A 83 0.84 -4.66 9.78
C LEU A 83 0.34 -3.50 10.64
N GLU A 84 -0.96 -3.46 10.93
CA GLU A 84 -1.55 -2.45 11.81
C GLU A 84 -0.97 -2.48 13.21
N VAL A 85 -0.78 -3.66 13.80
CA VAL A 85 -0.15 -3.81 15.11
C VAL A 85 1.28 -3.26 15.10
N ALA A 86 2.04 -3.50 14.02
CA ALA A 86 3.39 -2.97 13.88
C ALA A 86 3.40 -1.44 13.77
N GLN A 87 2.52 -0.88 12.94
CA GLN A 87 2.35 0.56 12.78
C GLN A 87 1.90 1.22 14.10
N ASN A 88 0.87 0.69 14.75
CA ASN A 88 0.33 1.21 16.00
C ASN A 88 1.36 1.17 17.14
N SER A 89 2.20 0.14 17.18
CA SER A 89 3.30 0.08 18.15
C SER A 89 4.30 1.22 17.94
N LEU A 90 4.61 1.57 16.69
CA LEU A 90 5.51 2.68 16.38
C LEU A 90 4.88 4.03 16.69
N ILE A 91 3.64 4.26 16.26
CA ILE A 91 2.94 5.52 16.49
C ILE A 91 2.80 5.80 17.99
N ARG A 92 2.48 4.79 18.81
CA ARG A 92 2.44 4.94 20.27
C ARG A 92 3.77 5.39 20.86
N ASN A 93 4.89 4.90 20.33
CA ASN A 93 6.22 5.34 20.75
C ASN A 93 6.49 6.80 20.39
N ILE A 94 6.04 7.24 19.20
CA ILE A 94 6.17 8.64 18.73
C ILE A 94 5.34 9.59 19.60
N VAL A 95 4.08 9.24 19.84
CA VAL A 95 3.12 10.05 20.62
C VAL A 95 3.38 9.95 22.14
N LYS A 96 4.31 9.10 22.58
CA LYS A 96 4.60 8.80 23.99
C LYS A 96 3.35 8.32 24.76
N ALA A 97 2.40 7.66 24.10
CA ALA A 97 1.15 7.20 24.71
C ALA A 97 1.36 6.02 25.68
N ASN A 98 0.54 5.93 26.73
CA ASN A 98 0.57 4.81 27.67
C ASN A 98 0.02 3.52 27.02
N ARG A 99 0.64 2.36 27.31
CA ARG A 99 0.22 1.04 26.82
C ARG A 99 -1.22 0.69 27.23
N TYR A 100 -1.67 1.19 28.37
CA TYR A 100 -2.99 0.92 28.94
C TYR A 100 -4.09 1.86 28.42
N ALA A 101 -3.77 2.82 27.54
CA ALA A 101 -4.78 3.64 26.88
C ALA A 101 -5.59 2.75 25.93
N ARG A 102 -6.70 2.20 26.45
CA ARG A 102 -7.43 1.07 25.86
C ARG A 102 -8.17 1.44 24.57
N ASN A 103 -8.54 2.70 24.38
CA ASN A 103 -9.47 3.14 23.34
C ASN A 103 -9.05 4.41 22.57
N MET A 104 -7.77 4.80 22.62
CA MET A 104 -7.33 5.95 21.83
C MET A 104 -6.69 5.45 20.53
N PRO A 105 -7.39 5.49 19.37
CA PRO A 105 -6.66 5.57 18.11
C PRO A 105 -5.73 6.78 18.26
N PRO A 106 -4.45 6.69 17.89
CA PRO A 106 -3.52 7.79 18.06
C PRO A 106 -4.01 9.00 17.25
N THR A 107 -4.76 9.87 17.91
CA THR A 107 -5.19 11.20 17.48
C THR A 107 -5.59 11.29 16.00
N ASN A 108 -6.80 10.81 15.71
CA ASN A 108 -7.57 11.00 14.47
C ASN A 108 -7.82 12.49 14.08
N HIS A 109 -7.20 13.45 14.77
CA HIS A 109 -7.19 14.87 14.41
C HIS A 109 -5.92 15.29 13.66
N ASN A 110 -4.88 14.45 13.61
CA ASN A 110 -3.65 14.76 12.88
C ASN A 110 -3.56 13.88 11.63
N SER A 111 -3.77 14.47 10.45
CA SER A 111 -3.84 13.80 9.14
C SER A 111 -2.63 12.92 8.81
N ALA A 112 -1.48 13.13 9.47
CA ALA A 112 -0.28 12.32 9.33
C ALA A 112 -0.41 10.90 9.91
N ILE A 113 -1.36 10.66 10.81
CA ILE A 113 -1.55 9.39 11.54
C ILE A 113 -2.75 8.62 10.98
N GLN A 114 -2.81 8.47 9.67
CA GLN A 114 -3.87 7.69 9.04
C GLN A 114 -3.57 6.19 9.20
N THR A 115 -4.57 5.40 9.59
CA THR A 115 -4.44 3.95 9.71
C THR A 115 -4.16 3.35 8.33
N ILE A 116 -3.39 2.26 8.28
CA ILE A 116 -3.19 1.51 7.02
C ILE A 116 -4.55 1.20 6.36
N GLN A 117 -5.57 0.81 7.12
CA GLN A 117 -6.90 0.50 6.60
C GLN A 117 -7.57 1.71 5.93
N ASP A 118 -7.63 2.85 6.60
CA ASP A 118 -8.19 4.09 6.04
C ASP A 118 -7.50 4.47 4.74
N PHE A 119 -6.17 4.34 4.70
CA PHE A 119 -5.39 4.59 3.49
C PHE A 119 -5.65 3.55 2.39
N THR A 120 -5.75 2.25 2.73
CA THR A 120 -6.05 1.19 1.76
C THR A 120 -7.44 1.41 1.16
N ALA A 121 -8.44 1.71 1.98
CA ALA A 121 -9.81 1.98 1.54
C ALA A 121 -9.86 3.22 0.65
N GLU A 122 -9.20 4.32 1.05
CA GLU A 122 -9.16 5.53 0.24
C GLU A 122 -8.46 5.31 -1.10
N THR A 123 -7.33 4.60 -1.10
CA THR A 123 -6.55 4.32 -2.33
C THR A 123 -7.29 3.35 -3.26
N VAL A 124 -7.96 2.34 -2.69
CA VAL A 124 -8.77 1.37 -3.42
C VAL A 124 -10.00 2.04 -4.02
N CYS A 125 -10.76 2.79 -3.23
CA CYS A 125 -11.96 3.49 -3.71
C CYS A 125 -11.62 4.51 -4.79
N LYS A 126 -10.53 5.27 -4.65
CA LYS A 126 -10.04 6.17 -5.71
C LYS A 126 -9.68 5.41 -6.98
N LYS A 127 -8.87 4.35 -6.89
CA LYS A 127 -8.50 3.53 -8.05
C LYS A 127 -9.70 2.87 -8.73
N ILE A 128 -10.69 2.40 -7.96
CA ILE A 128 -11.93 1.83 -8.51
C ILE A 128 -12.73 2.93 -9.21
N SER A 129 -12.90 4.09 -8.59
CA SER A 129 -13.57 5.26 -9.20
C SER A 129 -12.91 5.66 -10.52
N ASP A 130 -11.58 5.76 -10.55
CA ASP A 130 -10.83 6.12 -11.77
C ASP A 130 -10.94 5.04 -12.86
N SER A 131 -10.98 3.76 -12.46
CA SER A 131 -11.16 2.64 -13.40
C SER A 131 -12.59 2.56 -13.96
N VAL A 132 -13.59 2.97 -13.18
CA VAL A 132 -15.01 3.02 -13.58
C VAL A 132 -15.31 4.29 -14.41
N ALA A 133 -14.60 5.38 -14.15
CA ALA A 133 -14.72 6.63 -14.90
C ALA A 133 -14.02 6.60 -16.28
N THR A 134 -13.25 5.55 -16.59
CA THR A 134 -12.65 5.38 -17.91
C THR A 134 -13.58 4.51 -18.78
N PRO A 135 -14.26 5.07 -19.81
CA PRO A 135 -15.03 4.25 -20.75
C PRO A 135 -14.10 3.29 -21.52
N PRO A 136 -14.60 2.11 -21.95
CA PRO A 136 -13.78 1.10 -22.60
C PRO A 136 -13.18 1.65 -23.90
N CYS A 137 -11.95 1.19 -24.14
CA CYS A 137 -11.03 1.51 -25.22
C CYS A 137 -11.64 1.85 -26.59
N HIS A 138 -11.00 2.81 -27.27
CA HIS A 138 -11.13 3.08 -28.69
C HIS A 138 -10.77 1.79 -29.47
N VAL A 139 -11.78 1.20 -30.12
CA VAL A 139 -11.60 0.08 -31.06
C VAL A 139 -10.77 0.60 -32.23
N ARG A 140 -9.59 0.02 -32.46
CA ARG A 140 -8.79 0.26 -33.66
C ARG A 140 -9.61 -0.19 -34.87
N PRO A 141 -9.91 0.66 -35.86
CA PRO A 141 -10.65 0.19 -37.03
C PRO A 141 -9.73 -0.68 -37.88
N THR A 142 -10.08 -1.96 -37.96
CA THR A 142 -9.56 -2.91 -38.94
C THR A 142 -10.30 -2.62 -40.25
N ASN A 143 -9.69 -1.88 -41.17
CA ASN A 143 -10.23 -1.75 -42.53
C ASN A 143 -9.84 -3.02 -43.30
N GLN A 144 -10.82 -3.90 -43.52
CA GLN A 144 -10.77 -4.91 -44.57
C GLN A 144 -11.57 -4.39 -45.77
N ASP A 145 -11.04 -4.72 -46.94
CA ASP A 145 -11.34 -4.17 -48.25
C ASP A 145 -12.80 -4.41 -48.71
N THR A 146 -13.31 -3.48 -49.52
CA THR A 146 -14.36 -3.81 -50.50
C THR A 146 -14.07 -3.07 -51.80
N HIS A 147 -13.67 -3.85 -52.80
CA HIS A 147 -13.59 -3.50 -54.22
C HIS A 147 -14.92 -2.91 -54.74
N SER A 148 -14.86 -1.87 -55.59
CA SER A 148 -15.22 -1.96 -57.03
C SER A 148 -15.42 -0.59 -57.69
N GLN A 149 -14.73 -0.42 -58.83
CA GLN A 149 -15.14 0.26 -60.09
C GLN A 149 -15.39 1.79 -60.08
N ALA A 150 -15.15 2.58 -61.13
CA ALA A 150 -14.45 2.49 -62.42
C ALA A 150 -14.47 3.92 -63.03
N GLY A 151 -13.50 4.30 -63.87
CA GLY A 151 -13.58 5.48 -64.74
C GLY A 151 -12.21 6.09 -65.12
N PRO A 152 -11.84 6.19 -66.42
CA PRO A 152 -10.48 6.51 -66.87
C PRO A 152 -10.28 8.00 -67.15
N PRO A 153 -9.03 8.51 -67.19
CA PRO A 153 -8.72 9.78 -67.83
C PRO A 153 -8.11 9.60 -69.22
N THR A 154 -8.20 10.71 -69.94
CA THR A 154 -7.96 10.99 -71.36
C THR A 154 -6.52 10.82 -71.81
#